data_AF-F9ZDC0-F1
#
_entry.id   AF-F9ZDC0-F1
#
_cell.length_a   1.000
_cell.length_b   1.000
_cell.length_c   1.000
_cell.angle_alpha   90.00
_cell.angle_beta   90.00
_cell.angle_gamma   90.00
#
_symmetry.space_group_name_H-M   'P 1'
#
loop_
_entity.id
_entity.type
_entity.pdbx_description
1 polymer ?
#
loop_
_entity_poly.entity_id
_entity_poly.type
_entity_poly.pdbx_seq_one_letter_code
_entity_poly.pdbx_strand_id
1 'polypeptide(L)'
;MAIEQNTTEDIFRNGLKAVTQSDIECNANITFEQANAMGAIFRAIERLTQDNTIKELCNHGALQADLQANDIDVLRECAVKAGVVGKLIDEGISDHKNTVATH
;
A
#
# COMPACT_ATOMS: atom_id res chain seq x y z
N MET A 1 37.97 3.39 0.00
CA MET A 1 36.70 2.65 0.01
C MET A 1 35.66 3.56 -0.63
N ALA A 2 35.28 3.28 -1.87
CA ALA A 2 34.19 4.00 -2.52
C ALA A 2 32.89 3.56 -1.86
N ILE A 3 32.15 4.51 -1.30
CA ILE A 3 30.78 4.29 -0.85
C ILE A 3 29.96 4.26 -2.14
N GLU A 4 29.60 3.07 -2.61
CA GLU A 4 28.60 2.94 -3.67
C GLU A 4 27.29 3.54 -3.14
N GLN A 5 27.04 4.79 -3.51
CA GLN A 5 25.71 5.37 -3.35
C GLN A 5 24.81 4.61 -4.31
N ASN A 6 24.07 3.64 -3.78
CA ASN A 6 22.98 3.00 -4.49
C ASN A 6 21.84 4.01 -4.62
N THR A 7 21.99 4.97 -5.52
CA THR A 7 20.93 5.90 -5.92
C THR A 7 19.99 5.11 -6.81
N THR A 8 19.09 4.34 -6.21
CA THR A 8 17.93 3.80 -6.91
C THR A 8 17.14 5.01 -7.41
N GLU A 9 17.28 5.35 -8.70
CA GLU A 9 16.48 6.40 -9.31
C GLU A 9 14.99 6.08 -9.12
N ASP A 10 14.22 7.07 -8.70
CA ASP A 10 12.78 6.92 -8.54
C ASP A 10 12.14 6.66 -9.91
N ILE A 11 11.64 5.44 -10.11
CA ILE A 11 10.90 5.07 -11.32
C ILE A 11 9.45 5.53 -11.15
N PHE A 12 8.94 6.30 -12.11
CA PHE A 12 7.54 6.72 -12.13
C PHE A 12 6.76 6.00 -13.24
N ARG A 13 5.53 5.58 -12.96
CA ARG A 13 4.57 5.01 -13.92
C ARG A 13 3.24 5.74 -13.80
N ASN A 14 2.73 6.27 -14.91
CA ASN A 14 1.50 7.08 -14.93
C ASN A 14 1.50 8.24 -13.90
N GLY A 15 2.65 8.85 -13.66
CA GLY A 15 2.82 9.93 -12.67
C GLY A 15 2.90 9.46 -11.21
N LEU A 16 2.88 8.15 -10.94
CA LEU A 16 3.01 7.57 -9.60
C LEU A 16 4.37 6.90 -9.43
N LYS A 17 4.99 7.06 -8.26
CA LYS A 17 6.23 6.36 -7.93
C LYS A 17 5.97 4.85 -7.90
N ALA A 18 6.77 4.10 -8.64
CA ALA A 18 6.74 2.65 -8.60
C ALA A 18 7.20 2.18 -7.22
N VAL A 19 6.45 1.23 -6.65
CA VAL A 19 6.75 0.61 -5.36
C VAL A 19 7.13 -0.85 -5.59
N THR A 20 8.10 -1.34 -4.83
CA THR A 20 8.45 -2.76 -4.84
C THR A 20 7.48 -3.54 -3.95
N GLN A 21 7.44 -4.86 -4.12
CA GLN A 21 6.72 -5.74 -3.21
C GLN A 21 7.18 -5.55 -1.75
N SER A 22 8.49 -5.38 -1.53
CA SER A 22 9.04 -5.13 -0.19
C SER A 22 8.55 -3.81 0.40
N ASP A 23 8.38 -2.77 -0.43
CA ASP A 23 7.81 -1.49 0.04
C ASP A 23 6.36 -1.66 0.45
N ILE A 24 5.58 -2.41 -0.32
CA ILE A 24 4.17 -2.69 0.00
C ILE A 24 4.06 -3.49 1.29
N GLU A 25 4.84 -4.56 1.44
CA GLU A 25 4.84 -5.39 2.64
C GLU A 25 5.23 -4.59 3.89
N CYS A 26 6.30 -3.80 3.80
CA CYS A 26 6.76 -2.96 4.90
C CYS A 26 5.70 -1.94 5.32
N ASN A 27 5.15 -1.20 4.36
CA ASN A 27 4.14 -0.18 4.65
C ASN A 27 2.85 -0.82 5.18
N ALA A 28 2.40 -1.94 4.59
CA ALA A 28 1.22 -2.64 5.08
C ALA A 28 1.41 -3.13 6.52
N ASN A 29 2.58 -3.66 6.88
CA ASN A 29 2.84 -4.07 8.26
C ASN A 29 2.79 -2.87 9.23
N ILE A 30 3.41 -1.75 8.87
CA ILE A 30 3.39 -0.53 9.69
C ILE A 30 1.94 -0.03 9.87
N THR A 31 1.17 0.06 8.78
CA THR A 31 -0.21 0.57 8.86
C THR A 31 -1.12 -0.39 9.61
N PHE A 32 -0.91 -1.71 9.48
CA PHE A 32 -1.62 -2.72 10.27
C PHE A 32 -1.39 -2.55 11.78
N GLU A 33 -0.12 -2.36 12.18
CA GLU A 33 0.22 -2.10 13.58
C GLU A 33 -0.39 -0.79 14.09
N GLN A 34 -0.38 0.27 13.27
CA GLN A 34 -1.01 1.55 13.60
C GLN A 34 -2.53 1.43 13.78
N ALA A 35 -3.21 0.68 12.90
CA ALA A 35 -4.64 0.41 13.03
C ALA A 35 -4.95 -0.33 14.34
N ASN A 36 -4.17 -1.37 14.67
CA ASN A 36 -4.32 -2.07 15.94
C ASN A 36 -4.08 -1.17 17.16
N ALA A 37 -3.06 -0.32 17.12
CA ALA A 37 -2.77 0.64 18.18
C ALA A 37 -3.93 1.63 18.37
N MET A 38 -4.49 2.14 17.27
CA MET A 38 -5.65 3.02 17.29
C MET A 38 -6.87 2.34 17.92
N GLY A 39 -7.16 1.08 17.54
CA GLY A 39 -8.24 0.30 18.15
C GLY A 39 -8.03 0.06 19.64
N ALA A 40 -6.79 -0.15 20.09
CA ALA A 40 -6.46 -0.28 21.51
C ALA A 40 -6.70 1.03 22.29
N ILE A 41 -6.33 2.18 21.71
CA ILE A 41 -6.56 3.50 22.30
C ILE A 41 -8.05 3.76 22.48
N PHE A 42 -8.87 3.51 21.45
CA PHE A 42 -10.32 3.69 21.56
C PHE A 42 -10.92 2.84 22.68
N ARG A 43 -10.58 1.54 22.75
CA ARG A 43 -11.05 0.65 23.84
C ARG A 43 -10.57 1.09 25.23
N ALA A 44 -9.38 1.70 25.32
CA ALA A 44 -8.89 2.25 26.57
C ALA A 44 -9.70 3.47 27.01
N ILE A 45 -9.96 4.41 26.09
CA ILE A 45 -10.77 5.61 26.38
C ILE A 45 -12.20 5.21 26.79
N GLU A 46 -12.82 4.29 26.05
CA GLU A 46 -14.16 3.76 26.34
C GLU A 46 -14.27 3.24 27.78
N ARG A 47 -13.26 2.50 28.26
CA ARG A 47 -13.22 1.94 29.62
C ARG A 47 -13.01 2.99 30.70
N LEU A 48 -12.29 4.06 30.40
CA LEU A 48 -11.92 5.09 31.37
C LEU A 48 -12.97 6.21 31.48
N THR A 49 -13.72 6.47 30.41
CA THR A 49 -14.72 7.54 30.39
C THR A 49 -16.04 7.13 31.06
N GLN A 50 -16.73 8.11 31.63
CA GLN A 50 -18.10 7.96 32.14
C GLN A 50 -19.15 8.56 31.19
N ASP A 51 -18.71 9.25 30.15
CA ASP A 51 -19.59 9.85 29.14
C ASP A 51 -20.02 8.80 28.12
N ASN A 52 -21.33 8.57 28.01
CA ASN A 52 -21.90 7.56 27.12
C ASN A 52 -21.70 7.90 25.64
N THR A 53 -21.69 9.18 25.26
CA THR A 53 -21.43 9.60 23.88
C THR A 53 -19.99 9.25 23.50
N ILE A 54 -19.03 9.54 24.39
CA ILE A 54 -17.62 9.18 24.16
C ILE A 54 -17.45 7.67 24.05
N LYS A 55 -18.18 6.88 24.86
CA LYS A 55 -18.14 5.40 24.76
C LYS A 55 -18.60 4.91 23.40
N GLU A 56 -19.74 5.40 22.91
CA GLU A 56 -20.26 5.00 21.60
C GLU A 56 -19.31 5.36 20.45
N LEU A 57 -18.75 6.57 20.49
CA LEU A 57 -17.74 6.99 19.52
C LEU A 57 -16.47 6.12 19.57
N CYS A 58 -16.01 5.76 20.76
CA CYS A 58 -14.85 4.89 20.91
C CYS A 58 -15.14 3.47 20.44
N ASN A 59 -16.30 2.90 20.76
CA ASN A 59 -16.68 1.58 20.27
C ASN A 59 -16.74 1.55 18.74
N HIS A 60 -17.37 2.55 18.12
CA HIS A 60 -17.38 2.70 16.67
C HIS A 60 -15.96 2.86 16.09
N GLY A 61 -15.12 3.71 16.70
CA GLY A 61 -13.73 3.91 16.28
C GLY A 61 -12.89 2.63 16.37
N ALA A 62 -13.07 1.83 17.42
CA ALA A 62 -12.39 0.55 17.58
C ALA A 62 -12.79 -0.45 16.48
N LEU A 63 -14.08 -0.52 16.14
CA LEU A 63 -14.56 -1.37 15.04
C LEU A 63 -13.96 -0.94 13.69
N GLN A 64 -13.91 0.37 13.41
CA GLN A 64 -13.30 0.88 12.18
C GLN A 64 -11.81 0.53 12.11
N ALA A 65 -11.10 0.60 13.24
CA ALA A 65 -9.70 0.22 13.32
C ALA A 65 -9.48 -1.27 13.03
N ASP A 66 -10.33 -2.14 13.55
CA ASP A 66 -10.28 -3.59 13.28
C ASP A 66 -10.54 -3.89 11.79
N LEU A 67 -11.53 -3.22 11.18
CA LEU A 67 -11.83 -3.37 9.76
C LEU A 67 -10.66 -2.91 8.88
N GLN A 68 -10.07 -1.75 9.20
CA GLN A 68 -8.89 -1.24 8.49
C GLN A 68 -7.70 -2.21 8.59
N ALA A 69 -7.45 -2.77 9.78
CA ALA A 69 -6.39 -3.76 9.96
C ALA A 69 -6.63 -4.99 9.07
N ASN A 70 -7.88 -5.47 8.97
CA ASN A 70 -8.22 -6.59 8.09
C ASN A 70 -8.01 -6.25 6.61
N ASP A 71 -8.50 -5.09 6.17
CA ASP A 71 -8.33 -4.63 4.78
C ASP A 71 -6.86 -4.53 4.39
N ILE A 72 -6.01 -4.01 5.29
CA ILE A 72 -4.57 -3.89 5.07
C ILE A 72 -3.90 -5.27 4.95
N ASP A 73 -4.27 -6.23 5.80
CA ASP A 73 -3.72 -7.58 5.73
C ASP A 73 -4.11 -8.29 4.43
N VAL A 74 -5.37 -8.11 3.98
CA VAL A 74 -5.83 -8.60 2.67
C VAL A 74 -5.07 -7.93 1.54
N LEU A 75 -4.85 -6.62 1.58
CA LEU A 75 -4.08 -5.90 0.56
C LEU A 75 -2.63 -6.39 0.50
N ARG A 76 -2.00 -6.62 1.66
CA ARG A 76 -0.66 -7.20 1.77
C ARG A 76 -0.62 -8.59 1.12
N GLU A 77 -1.57 -9.46 1.49
CA GLU A 77 -1.66 -10.81 0.96
C GLU A 77 -1.88 -10.82 -0.56
N CYS A 78 -2.78 -9.95 -1.05
CA CYS A 78 -3.01 -9.76 -2.49
C CYS A 78 -1.75 -9.28 -3.21
N ALA A 79 -1.00 -8.32 -2.65
CA ALA A 79 0.23 -7.83 -3.27
C ALA A 79 1.32 -8.91 -3.36
N VAL A 80 1.45 -9.73 -2.30
CA VAL A 80 2.38 -10.88 -2.26
C VAL A 80 1.96 -11.96 -3.27
N LYS A 81 0.68 -12.37 -3.25
CA LYS A 81 0.16 -13.46 -4.09
C LYS A 81 0.04 -13.09 -5.56
N ALA A 82 -0.34 -11.86 -5.87
CA ALA A 82 -0.41 -11.37 -7.24
C ALA A 82 0.99 -11.28 -7.87
N GLY A 83 2.05 -11.43 -7.08
CA GLY A 83 3.41 -11.25 -7.53
C GLY A 83 3.53 -9.90 -8.21
N VAL A 84 3.22 -8.80 -7.50
CA VAL A 84 3.44 -7.42 -7.97
C VAL A 84 4.96 -7.18 -8.09
N VAL A 85 5.58 -7.90 -8.99
CA VAL A 85 6.75 -7.50 -9.76
C VAL A 85 6.12 -6.67 -10.86
N GLY A 86 6.38 -5.36 -10.88
CA GLY A 86 5.89 -4.48 -11.93
C GLY A 86 6.41 -4.94 -13.30
N LYS A 87 5.78 -5.94 -13.91
CA LYS A 87 6.11 -6.36 -15.27
C LYS A 87 5.73 -5.20 -16.18
N LEU A 88 6.74 -4.71 -16.89
CA LEU A 88 6.55 -3.84 -18.04
C LEU A 88 5.57 -4.59 -18.95
N ILE A 89 4.39 -4.01 -19.17
CA ILE A 89 3.66 -4.34 -20.37
C ILE A 89 4.52 -3.69 -21.46
N ASP A 90 5.20 -4.50 -22.25
CA ASP A 90 5.81 -4.02 -23.48
C ASP A 90 4.62 -3.62 -24.36
N GLU A 91 4.23 -2.35 -24.29
CA GLU A 91 3.33 -1.75 -25.28
C GLU A 91 4.11 -1.79 -26.58
N GLY A 92 3.97 -2.92 -27.28
CA GLY A 92 4.73 -3.24 -28.46
C GLY A 92 4.80 -2.02 -29.35
N ILE A 93 6.03 -1.52 -29.52
CA ILE A 93 6.33 -0.53 -30.55
C ILE A 93 5.82 -1.14 -31.85
N SER A 94 4.72 -0.61 -32.36
CA SER A 94 4.23 -0.98 -33.67
C SER A 94 5.27 -0.48 -34.66
N ASP A 95 6.16 -1.37 -35.08
CA ASP A 95 7.03 -1.17 -36.24
C ASP A 95 6.13 -0.92 -37.46
N HIS A 96 5.80 0.35 -37.70
CA HIS A 96 5.32 0.78 -39.00
C HIS A 96 6.47 0.63 -40.00
N LYS A 97 6.62 -0.60 -40.52
CA LYS A 97 7.36 -0.85 -41.76
C LYS A 97 6.66 -0.09 -42.88
N ASN A 98 7.11 1.13 -43.12
CA ASN A 98 6.76 1.91 -44.30
C ASN A 98 7.36 1.19 -45.51
N THR A 99 6.57 0.32 -46.13
CA THR A 99 6.98 -0.40 -47.34
C THR A 99 6.83 0.57 -48.50
N VAL A 100 7.97 1.06 -48.98
CA VAL A 100 8.07 1.87 -50.20
C VAL A 100 7.67 0.98 -51.38
N ALA A 101 6.49 1.21 -51.95
CA ALA A 101 6.09 0.59 -53.21
C ALA A 101 6.66 1.43 -54.36
N THR A 102 7.78 0.99 -54.92
CA THR A 102 8.21 1.34 -56.28
C THR A 102 7.24 0.70 -57.27
N HIS A 103 6.58 1.50 -58.11
CA HIS A 103 6.20 1.19 -59.50
C HIS A 103 6.28 2.48 -60.31
#